data_AF-A0A432Y2K3-F1
#
_entry.id   AF-A0A432Y2K3-F1
#
_cell.length_a   1.000
_cell.length_b   1.000
_cell.length_c   1.000
_cell.angle_alpha   90.00
_cell.angle_beta   90.00
_cell.angle_gamma   90.00
#
_symmetry.space_group_name_H-M   'P 1'
#
loop_
_entity.id
_entity.type
_entity.pdbx_description
1 polymer ?
#
loop_
_entity_poly.entity_id
_entity_poly.type
_entity_poly.pdbx_seq_one_letter_code
_entity_poly.pdbx_strand_id
1 'polypeptide(L)'
;MRNRGFTLIELVIVIVLLSIIAIFSFQFVGFGSQMFASSAERVRVLDQSRFVIERLSRELRNAVPSSARVTPTNINNNTTTQCVEFVPTRVAGTYYDAPFRNNQPNTLTFVSLANWSTIETDDRLFIYATRSNHIYGNNSNRFEQVEQTTSRAGNATLITLVDNNAKYGKQSPRQRLYIGRTPVSYCVEGEAIYRYANYGWSQQQPTPSNGRFGGASGTLMGSGLVNLANGAAAFQVDETTLMQNNIVHLFLQFNSIDNEQLFFSQEVHIPNAP
;
A
#
# COMPACT_ATOMS: atom_id res chain seq x y z
N MET A 1 -16.12 80.31 26.19
CA MET A 1 -15.20 79.44 25.43
C MET A 1 -15.85 79.16 24.08
N ARG A 2 -15.17 79.50 22.98
CA ARG A 2 -15.76 79.49 21.63
C ARG A 2 -15.58 78.09 21.04
N ASN A 3 -16.62 77.26 21.09
CA ASN A 3 -16.63 75.94 20.46
C ASN A 3 -16.43 76.12 18.95
N ARG A 4 -15.27 75.69 18.44
CA ARG A 4 -15.04 75.58 17.00
C ARG A 4 -15.78 74.33 16.54
N GLY A 5 -16.91 74.53 15.84
CA GLY A 5 -17.63 73.44 15.19
C GLY A 5 -16.85 72.89 14.00
N PHE A 6 -16.97 71.59 13.75
CA PHE A 6 -16.44 70.93 12.55
C PHE A 6 -17.05 71.53 11.30
N THR A 7 -16.24 71.74 10.27
CA THR A 7 -16.73 72.19 8.96
C THR A 7 -17.26 71.00 8.15
N LEU A 8 -18.26 71.23 7.29
CA LEU A 8 -18.83 70.18 6.44
C LEU A 8 -17.75 69.54 5.54
N ILE A 9 -16.80 70.34 5.06
CA ILE A 9 -15.68 69.86 4.23
C ILE A 9 -14.76 68.90 5.01
N GLU A 10 -14.54 69.15 6.30
CA GLU A 10 -13.70 68.33 7.16
C GLU A 10 -14.35 66.95 7.42
N LEU A 11 -15.67 66.92 7.63
CA LEU A 11 -16.42 65.67 7.76
C LEU A 11 -16.37 64.83 6.47
N VAL A 12 -16.53 65.47 5.30
CA VAL A 12 -16.47 64.77 4.01
C VAL A 12 -15.09 64.17 3.76
N ILE A 13 -14.01 64.92 4.02
CA ILE A 13 -12.63 64.44 3.86
C ILE A 13 -12.38 63.23 4.77
N VAL A 14 -12.84 63.26 6.03
CA VAL A 14 -12.67 62.14 6.97
C VAL A 14 -13.40 60.89 6.49
N ILE A 15 -14.64 61.00 5.99
CA ILE A 15 -15.39 59.84 5.48
C ILE A 15 -14.70 59.23 4.26
N VAL A 16 -14.21 60.06 3.34
CA VAL A 16 -13.48 59.59 2.15
C VAL A 16 -12.19 58.87 2.53
N LEU A 17 -11.39 59.45 3.44
CA LEU A 17 -10.16 58.84 3.92
C LEU A 17 -10.42 57.51 4.65
N LEU A 18 -11.43 57.46 5.52
CA LEU A 18 -11.81 56.22 6.21
C LEU A 18 -12.25 55.14 5.23
N SER A 19 -12.99 55.50 4.19
CA SER A 19 -13.46 54.56 3.16
C SER A 19 -12.29 53.93 2.41
N ILE A 20 -11.30 54.73 2.01
CA ILE A 20 -10.09 54.25 1.32
C ILE A 20 -9.31 53.29 2.22
N ILE A 21 -9.03 53.68 3.47
CA ILE A 21 -8.27 52.86 4.42
C ILE A 21 -9.01 51.55 4.73
N ALA A 22 -10.33 51.62 4.91
CA ALA A 22 -11.15 50.44 5.18
C ALA A 22 -11.05 49.44 4.02
N ILE A 23 -11.22 49.88 2.77
CA ILE A 23 -11.13 49.01 1.59
C ILE A 23 -9.76 48.33 1.51
N PHE A 24 -8.66 49.09 1.64
CA PHE A 24 -7.31 48.53 1.62
C PHE A 24 -7.10 47.51 2.75
N SER A 25 -7.55 47.83 3.96
CA SER A 25 -7.41 46.94 5.13
C SER A 25 -8.18 45.63 4.93
N PHE A 26 -9.42 45.70 4.45
CA PHE A 26 -10.24 44.51 4.19
C PHE A 26 -9.68 43.65 3.06
N GLN A 27 -9.20 44.26 1.98
CA GLN A 27 -8.54 43.53 0.89
C GLN A 27 -7.29 42.80 1.38
N PHE A 28 -6.43 43.48 2.13
CA PHE A 28 -5.20 42.89 2.67
C PHE A 28 -5.48 41.67 3.56
N VAL A 29 -6.48 41.76 4.45
CA VAL A 29 -6.89 40.63 5.29
C VAL A 29 -7.45 39.47 4.45
N GLY A 30 -8.24 39.77 3.42
CA GLY A 30 -8.76 38.78 2.49
C GLY A 30 -7.66 38.02 1.75
N PHE A 31 -6.70 38.76 1.18
CA PHE A 31 -5.54 38.18 0.50
C PHE A 31 -4.69 37.32 1.45
N GLY A 32 -4.41 37.81 2.67
CA GLY A 32 -3.64 37.05 3.66
C GLY A 32 -4.33 35.73 4.04
N SER A 33 -5.65 35.77 4.22
CA SER A 33 -6.45 34.58 4.57
C SER A 33 -6.47 33.56 3.43
N GLN A 34 -6.62 34.01 2.18
CA GLN A 34 -6.62 33.14 1.00
C GLN A 34 -5.25 32.49 0.78
N MET A 35 -4.16 33.25 0.93
CA MET A 35 -2.79 32.73 0.81
C MET A 35 -2.50 31.68 1.87
N PHE A 36 -2.94 31.91 3.11
CA PHE A 36 -2.80 30.93 4.19
C PHE A 36 -3.59 29.66 3.89
N ALA A 37 -4.85 29.78 3.46
CA ALA A 37 -5.69 28.63 3.13
C ALA A 37 -5.13 27.78 1.98
N SER A 38 -4.68 28.41 0.89
CA SER A 38 -4.03 27.73 -0.24
C SER A 38 -2.74 27.02 0.19
N SER A 39 -1.91 27.68 0.99
CA SER A 39 -0.67 27.08 1.52
C SER A 39 -0.95 25.88 2.43
N ALA A 40 -1.95 25.97 3.30
CA ALA A 40 -2.32 24.89 4.20
C ALA A 40 -2.83 23.65 3.45
N GLU A 41 -3.66 23.83 2.41
CA GLU A 41 -4.16 22.71 1.62
C GLU A 41 -3.04 22.06 0.79
N ARG A 42 -2.12 22.85 0.23
CA ARG A 42 -0.94 22.31 -0.47
C ARG A 42 -0.08 21.43 0.46
N VAL A 43 0.16 21.87 1.69
CA VAL A 43 0.88 21.08 2.69
C VAL A 43 0.13 19.79 3.02
N ARG A 44 -1.20 19.86 3.15
CA ARG A 44 -2.04 18.69 3.41
C ARG A 44 -1.94 17.64 2.29
N VAL A 45 -2.05 18.06 1.03
CA VAL A 45 -1.91 17.14 -0.12
C VAL A 45 -0.52 16.51 -0.13
N LEU A 46 0.53 17.31 0.06
CA LEU A 46 1.91 16.83 0.11
C LEU A 46 2.13 15.77 1.21
N ASP A 47 1.66 16.04 2.42
CA ASP A 47 1.81 15.13 3.56
C ASP A 47 1.03 13.83 3.36
N GLN A 48 -0.19 13.92 2.81
CA GLN A 48 -0.99 12.76 2.45
C GLN A 48 -0.28 11.91 1.38
N SER A 49 0.23 12.52 0.31
CA SER A 49 0.96 11.82 -0.75
C SER A 49 2.18 11.10 -0.19
N ARG A 50 2.98 11.78 0.64
CA ARG A 50 4.15 11.18 1.31
C ARG A 50 3.74 10.01 2.20
N PHE A 51 2.68 10.16 2.99
CA PHE A 51 2.16 9.09 3.84
C PHE A 51 1.81 7.85 3.01
N VAL A 52 1.05 8.01 1.92
CA VAL A 52 0.66 6.90 1.03
C VAL A 52 1.89 6.17 0.50
N ILE A 53 2.85 6.92 -0.06
CA ILE A 53 4.06 6.38 -0.70
C ILE A 53 4.94 5.64 0.31
N GLU A 54 5.24 6.28 1.44
CA GLU A 54 6.09 5.70 2.48
C GLU A 54 5.45 4.46 3.10
N ARG A 55 4.13 4.50 3.35
CA ARG A 55 3.41 3.37 3.90
C ARG A 55 3.38 2.20 2.92
N LEU A 56 3.02 2.45 1.66
CA LEU A 56 2.96 1.44 0.61
C LEU A 56 4.34 0.82 0.36
N SER A 57 5.37 1.65 0.20
CA SER A 57 6.76 1.21 0.00
C SER A 57 7.24 0.35 1.16
N ARG A 58 6.97 0.75 2.41
CA ARG A 58 7.36 -0.04 3.60
C ARG A 58 6.66 -1.39 3.67
N GLU A 59 5.37 -1.47 3.31
CA GLU A 59 4.66 -2.75 3.28
C GLU A 59 5.16 -3.64 2.14
N LEU A 60 5.39 -3.09 0.94
CA LEU A 60 5.93 -3.81 -0.21
C LEU A 60 7.33 -4.38 0.05
N ARG A 61 8.23 -3.61 0.68
CA ARG A 61 9.59 -4.10 1.03
C ARG A 61 9.58 -5.35 1.90
N ASN A 62 8.50 -5.57 2.66
CA ASN A 62 8.32 -6.73 3.52
C ASN A 62 7.40 -7.79 2.90
N ALA A 63 7.13 -7.75 1.60
CA ALA A 63 6.31 -8.75 0.93
C ALA A 63 7.07 -10.06 0.70
N VAL A 64 6.33 -11.17 0.62
CA VAL A 64 6.86 -12.47 0.21
C VAL A 64 7.38 -12.32 -1.22
N PRO A 65 8.58 -12.82 -1.54
CA PRO A 65 9.14 -12.76 -2.88
C PRO A 65 8.16 -13.29 -3.93
N SER A 66 8.09 -12.59 -5.06
CA SER A 66 7.23 -12.92 -6.21
C SER A 66 5.71 -12.92 -5.95
N SER A 67 5.28 -12.32 -4.84
CA SER A 67 3.85 -12.14 -4.50
C SER A 67 3.22 -10.89 -5.11
N ALA A 68 4.00 -9.88 -5.49
CA ALA A 68 3.45 -8.68 -6.09
C ALA A 68 2.76 -9.00 -7.42
N ARG A 69 1.54 -8.50 -7.62
CA ARG A 69 0.80 -8.54 -8.88
C ARG A 69 -0.08 -7.30 -9.01
N VAL A 70 -0.42 -6.93 -10.24
CA VAL A 70 -1.24 -5.75 -10.54
C VAL A 70 -2.40 -6.12 -11.45
N THR A 71 -3.58 -5.56 -11.18
CA THR A 71 -4.79 -5.72 -12.01
C THR A 71 -5.61 -4.42 -12.03
N PRO A 72 -6.06 -3.94 -13.21
CA PRO A 72 -5.63 -4.38 -14.54
C PRO A 72 -4.21 -3.91 -14.85
N THR A 73 -3.51 -4.65 -15.71
CA THR A 73 -2.15 -4.28 -16.16
C THR A 73 -2.19 -3.23 -17.27
N ASN A 74 -3.19 -3.29 -18.14
CA ASN A 74 -3.37 -2.34 -19.24
C ASN A 74 -4.27 -1.20 -18.77
N ILE A 75 -3.71 0.01 -18.73
CA ILE A 75 -4.42 1.21 -18.32
C ILE A 75 -4.75 2.03 -19.56
N ASN A 76 -5.98 2.52 -19.61
CA ASN A 76 -6.50 3.42 -20.62
C ASN A 76 -7.46 4.43 -19.97
N ASN A 77 -7.97 5.38 -20.75
CA ASN A 77 -8.84 6.45 -20.26
C ASN A 77 -10.20 5.98 -19.71
N ASN A 78 -10.56 4.70 -19.90
CA ASN A 78 -11.79 4.10 -19.35
C ASN A 78 -11.53 3.29 -18.07
N THR A 79 -10.27 3.17 -17.66
CA THR A 79 -9.90 2.42 -16.47
C THR A 79 -10.18 3.28 -15.24
N THR A 80 -11.11 2.85 -14.40
CA THR A 80 -11.48 3.58 -13.18
C THR A 80 -10.80 3.02 -11.94
N THR A 81 -10.21 1.82 -12.04
CA THR A 81 -9.58 1.15 -10.90
C THR A 81 -8.29 0.44 -11.29
N GLN A 82 -7.25 0.54 -10.47
CA GLN A 82 -6.03 -0.27 -10.56
C GLN A 82 -5.53 -0.66 -9.17
N CYS A 83 -5.23 -1.95 -8.98
CA CYS A 83 -4.81 -2.50 -7.71
C CYS A 83 -3.47 -3.20 -7.79
N VAL A 84 -2.56 -2.89 -6.87
CA VAL A 84 -1.38 -3.71 -6.57
C VAL A 84 -1.69 -4.59 -5.36
N GLU A 85 -1.51 -5.90 -5.51
CA GLU A 85 -1.68 -6.90 -4.45
C GLU A 85 -0.35 -7.56 -4.15
N PHE A 86 -0.08 -7.80 -2.87
CA PHE A 86 1.10 -8.52 -2.41
C PHE A 86 0.79 -9.26 -1.09
N VAL A 87 1.66 -10.20 -0.73
CA VAL A 87 1.55 -10.98 0.49
C VAL A 87 2.55 -10.45 1.52
N PRO A 88 2.13 -9.84 2.64
CA PRO A 88 3.06 -9.42 3.68
C PRO A 88 3.74 -10.64 4.33
N THR A 89 5.06 -10.59 4.48
CA THR A 89 5.84 -11.61 5.20
C THR A 89 5.59 -11.42 6.71
N ARG A 90 5.09 -12.46 7.37
CA ARG A 90 5.04 -12.53 8.84
C ARG A 90 6.44 -12.75 9.40
N VAL A 91 7.13 -13.76 8.89
CA VAL A 91 8.51 -14.09 9.25
C VAL A 91 9.15 -14.93 8.14
N ALA A 92 10.46 -14.80 7.98
CA ALA A 92 11.26 -15.66 7.11
C ALA A 92 12.35 -16.35 7.93
N GLY A 93 12.77 -17.52 7.49
CA GLY A 93 13.76 -18.31 8.20
C GLY A 93 14.23 -19.51 7.40
N THR A 94 14.88 -20.43 8.10
CA THR A 94 15.39 -21.69 7.56
C THR A 94 14.47 -22.83 7.99
N TYR A 95 14.19 -23.76 7.08
CA TYR A 95 13.46 -24.98 7.39
C TYR A 95 14.40 -26.20 7.45
N TYR A 96 14.00 -27.17 8.25
CA TYR A 96 14.58 -28.52 8.30
C TYR A 96 13.46 -29.55 8.21
N ASP A 97 13.77 -30.72 7.64
CA ASP A 97 12.89 -31.89 7.55
C ASP A 97 11.51 -31.65 6.93
N ALA A 98 11.37 -30.62 6.07
CA ALA A 98 10.14 -30.40 5.34
C ALA A 98 9.82 -31.57 4.37
N PRO A 99 8.53 -31.89 4.14
CA PRO A 99 8.16 -33.01 3.29
C PRO A 99 8.32 -32.66 1.79
N PHE A 100 9.19 -33.40 1.10
CA PHE A 100 9.45 -33.30 -0.35
C PHE A 100 9.10 -34.59 -1.11
N ARG A 101 8.82 -35.67 -0.39
CA ARG A 101 8.48 -37.00 -0.91
C ARG A 101 7.17 -37.46 -0.30
N ASN A 102 6.49 -38.37 -0.98
CA ASN A 102 5.29 -39.00 -0.45
C ASN A 102 5.65 -39.81 0.83
N ASN A 103 4.69 -39.95 1.75
CA ASN A 103 4.82 -40.73 2.99
C ASN A 103 5.88 -40.19 3.97
N GLN A 104 6.22 -38.91 3.90
CA GLN A 104 6.98 -38.23 4.95
C GLN A 104 6.02 -37.67 6.02
N PRO A 105 6.50 -37.44 7.25
CA PRO A 105 5.72 -36.73 8.26
C PRO A 105 5.27 -35.36 7.71
N ASN A 106 4.05 -34.95 8.04
CA ASN A 106 3.50 -33.62 7.73
C ASN A 106 4.05 -32.54 8.68
N THR A 107 5.29 -32.68 9.13
CA THR A 107 5.93 -31.78 10.08
C THR A 107 7.18 -31.16 9.46
N LEU A 108 7.49 -29.92 9.83
CA LEU A 108 8.77 -29.30 9.51
C LEU A 108 9.30 -28.54 10.72
N THR A 109 10.62 -28.41 10.82
CA THR A 109 11.25 -27.59 11.85
C THR A 109 11.61 -26.23 11.26
N PHE A 110 11.14 -25.15 11.88
CA PHE A 110 11.38 -23.78 11.45
C PHE A 110 12.31 -23.05 12.42
N VAL A 111 13.33 -22.40 11.88
CA VAL A 111 14.33 -21.63 12.63
C VAL A 111 14.37 -20.21 12.06
N SER A 112 14.18 -19.20 12.90
CA SER A 112 14.33 -17.79 12.51
C SER A 112 14.96 -16.98 13.62
N LEU A 113 15.81 -16.03 13.22
CA LEU A 113 16.43 -15.03 14.11
C LEU A 113 15.53 -13.80 14.32
N ALA A 114 14.52 -13.61 13.46
CA ALA A 114 13.58 -12.51 13.58
C ALA A 114 12.67 -12.71 14.79
N ASN A 115 12.15 -11.62 15.34
CA ASN A 115 11.16 -11.70 16.41
C ASN A 115 9.77 -11.97 15.83
N TRP A 116 9.16 -13.08 16.24
CA TRP A 116 7.80 -13.48 15.88
C TRP A 116 7.17 -14.26 17.04
N SER A 117 5.85 -14.21 17.15
CA SER A 117 5.10 -14.82 18.25
C SER A 117 4.31 -16.05 17.80
N THR A 118 3.49 -15.90 16.77
CA THR A 118 2.49 -16.89 16.35
C THR A 118 2.41 -16.96 14.83
N ILE A 119 2.16 -18.15 14.32
CA ILE A 119 1.75 -18.44 12.95
C ILE A 119 0.28 -18.85 13.01
N GLU A 120 -0.58 -18.14 12.28
CA GLU A 120 -2.01 -18.39 12.24
C GLU A 120 -2.37 -19.41 11.15
N THR A 121 -3.54 -20.03 11.26
CA THR A 121 -4.04 -21.03 10.30
C THR A 121 -4.24 -20.46 8.89
N ASP A 122 -4.49 -19.15 8.79
CA ASP A 122 -4.66 -18.46 7.50
C ASP A 122 -3.32 -18.06 6.85
N ASP A 123 -2.21 -18.16 7.58
CA ASP A 123 -0.88 -17.92 7.03
C ASP A 123 -0.47 -19.09 6.11
N ARG A 124 0.30 -18.77 5.06
CA ARG A 124 0.86 -19.75 4.12
C ARG A 124 2.37 -19.84 4.27
N LEU A 125 2.89 -21.06 4.33
CA LEU A 125 4.31 -21.38 4.46
C LEU A 125 4.89 -21.70 3.09
N PHE A 126 5.61 -20.76 2.50
CA PHE A 126 6.15 -20.85 1.15
C PHE A 126 7.58 -21.41 1.13
N ILE A 127 7.80 -22.45 0.33
CA ILE A 127 9.14 -22.94 -0.03
C ILE A 127 9.30 -22.85 -1.55
N TYR A 128 10.34 -22.13 -1.98
CA TYR A 128 10.73 -21.98 -3.39
C TYR A 128 9.56 -21.50 -4.30
N ALA A 129 8.75 -20.57 -3.80
CA ALA A 129 7.68 -19.93 -4.55
C ALA A 129 8.23 -18.80 -5.43
N THR A 130 8.60 -19.12 -6.66
CA THR A 130 9.28 -18.18 -7.59
C THR A 130 8.35 -17.45 -8.56
N ARG A 131 7.03 -17.61 -8.43
CA ARG A 131 6.03 -17.09 -9.37
C ARG A 131 4.74 -16.79 -8.62
N SER A 132 3.95 -15.83 -9.11
CA SER A 132 2.67 -15.44 -8.49
C SER A 132 1.68 -16.63 -8.39
N ASN A 133 1.65 -17.52 -9.39
CA ASN A 133 0.78 -18.71 -9.35
C ASN A 133 1.17 -19.72 -8.24
N HIS A 134 2.43 -19.71 -7.79
CA HIS A 134 2.88 -20.50 -6.65
C HIS A 134 2.34 -19.97 -5.31
N ILE A 135 1.91 -18.71 -5.27
CA ILE A 135 1.53 -18.02 -4.05
C ILE A 135 0.00 -17.96 -3.93
N TYR A 136 -0.69 -17.56 -5.00
CA TYR A 136 -2.13 -17.38 -5.03
C TYR A 136 -2.91 -18.58 -5.59
N GLY A 137 -2.23 -19.56 -6.20
CA GLY A 137 -2.91 -20.75 -6.75
C GLY A 137 -3.65 -21.55 -5.67
N ASN A 138 -4.77 -22.17 -6.04
CA ASN A 138 -5.53 -23.03 -5.11
C ASN A 138 -4.84 -24.38 -4.87
N ASN A 139 -4.11 -24.91 -5.86
CA ASN A 139 -3.44 -26.22 -5.81
C ASN A 139 -1.93 -26.08 -6.05
N SER A 140 -1.28 -25.18 -5.32
CA SER A 140 0.17 -25.03 -5.44
C SER A 140 0.91 -25.98 -4.51
N ASN A 141 1.88 -26.73 -5.04
CA ASN A 141 2.82 -27.51 -4.25
C ASN A 141 3.99 -26.67 -3.69
N ARG A 142 3.78 -25.36 -3.53
CA ARG A 142 4.80 -24.38 -3.08
C ARG A 142 4.46 -23.73 -1.76
N PHE A 143 3.25 -23.95 -1.27
CA PHE A 143 2.86 -23.55 0.06
C PHE A 143 2.14 -24.68 0.77
N GLU A 144 2.16 -24.60 2.08
CA GLU A 144 1.33 -25.40 2.99
C GLU A 144 0.76 -24.45 4.05
N GLN A 145 -0.20 -24.91 4.84
CA GLN A 145 -0.75 -24.18 5.98
C GLN A 145 -0.52 -24.97 7.27
N VAL A 146 -0.53 -24.28 8.40
CA VAL A 146 -0.44 -24.94 9.70
C VAL A 146 -1.76 -25.58 10.09
N GLU A 147 -1.71 -26.75 10.73
CA GLU A 147 -2.90 -27.45 11.24
C GLU A 147 -3.64 -26.60 12.29
N GLN A 148 -2.88 -25.90 13.14
CA GLN A 148 -3.37 -25.03 14.19
C GLN A 148 -2.40 -23.88 14.44
N THR A 149 -2.87 -22.84 15.13
CA THR A 149 -2.04 -21.68 15.48
C THR A 149 -0.80 -22.15 16.24
N THR A 150 0.37 -21.89 15.67
CA THR A 150 1.65 -22.36 16.21
C THR A 150 2.39 -21.20 16.86
N SER A 151 2.72 -21.33 18.14
CA SER A 151 3.52 -20.35 18.87
C SER A 151 5.01 -20.67 18.77
N ARG A 152 5.85 -19.63 18.77
CA ARG A 152 7.30 -19.79 18.74
C ARG A 152 7.78 -20.59 19.96
N ALA A 153 8.49 -21.68 19.69
CA ALA A 153 9.18 -22.48 20.71
C ALA A 153 10.71 -22.29 20.56
N GLY A 154 11.31 -21.51 21.46
CA GLY A 154 12.76 -21.26 21.47
C GLY A 154 13.33 -20.78 20.13
N ASN A 155 14.46 -21.38 19.73
CA ASN A 155 15.14 -21.09 18.46
C ASN A 155 14.65 -21.97 17.29
N ALA A 156 14.07 -23.12 17.58
CA ALA A 156 13.59 -24.09 16.60
C ALA A 156 12.16 -24.50 16.97
N THR A 157 11.21 -24.17 16.11
CA THR A 157 9.80 -24.47 16.31
C THR A 157 9.38 -25.59 15.38
N LEU A 158 8.85 -26.68 15.94
CA LEU A 158 8.21 -27.73 15.17
C LEU A 158 6.84 -27.23 14.70
N ILE A 159 6.58 -27.36 13.41
CA ILE A 159 5.32 -26.95 12.77
C ILE A 159 4.67 -28.20 12.19
N THR A 160 3.40 -28.42 12.54
CA THR A 160 2.55 -29.45 11.94
C THR A 160 1.69 -28.81 10.84
N LEU A 161 1.72 -29.41 9.66
CA LEU A 161 1.00 -28.96 8.47
C LEU A 161 -0.40 -29.56 8.45
N VAL A 162 -1.36 -28.80 7.91
CA VAL A 162 -2.78 -29.18 7.89
C VAL A 162 -3.05 -30.42 7.03
N ASP A 163 -2.32 -30.58 5.93
CA ASP A 163 -2.45 -31.76 5.06
C ASP A 163 -1.54 -32.88 5.55
N ASN A 164 -2.13 -34.03 5.88
CA ASN A 164 -1.39 -35.24 6.25
C ASN A 164 -0.50 -35.78 5.11
N ASN A 165 -0.77 -35.38 3.87
CA ASN A 165 0.04 -35.67 2.69
C ASN A 165 0.78 -34.44 2.16
N ALA A 166 0.96 -33.39 3.00
CA ALA A 166 1.67 -32.17 2.65
C ALA A 166 2.98 -32.48 1.91
N LYS A 167 3.21 -31.80 0.79
CA LYS A 167 4.39 -32.03 -0.04
C LYS A 167 4.77 -30.81 -0.85
N TYR A 168 5.97 -30.31 -0.56
CA TYR A 168 6.62 -29.29 -1.36
C TYR A 168 7.22 -29.87 -2.64
N GLY A 169 6.94 -29.24 -3.78
CA GLY A 169 7.35 -29.71 -5.10
C GLY A 169 8.82 -29.49 -5.45
N LYS A 170 9.60 -28.78 -4.63
CA LYS A 170 11.06 -28.51 -4.81
C LYS A 170 11.61 -27.85 -3.56
N GLN A 171 12.86 -28.16 -3.26
CA GLN A 171 13.62 -27.58 -2.17
C GLN A 171 14.12 -26.18 -2.53
N SER A 172 14.24 -25.31 -1.53
CA SER A 172 15.00 -24.06 -1.67
C SER A 172 16.50 -24.39 -1.67
N PRO A 173 17.30 -23.86 -2.62
CA PRO A 173 18.75 -24.03 -2.63
C PRO A 173 19.44 -23.60 -1.33
N ARG A 174 18.84 -22.68 -0.57
CA ARG A 174 19.37 -22.17 0.71
C ARG A 174 18.47 -22.51 1.91
N GLN A 175 17.61 -23.52 1.77
CA GLN A 175 16.69 -24.00 2.81
C GLN A 175 15.79 -22.89 3.40
N ARG A 176 15.38 -21.91 2.58
CA ARG A 176 14.56 -20.79 3.03
C ARG A 176 13.07 -21.11 3.00
N LEU A 177 12.38 -20.64 4.04
CA LEU A 177 10.93 -20.67 4.19
C LEU A 177 10.42 -19.26 4.52
N TYR A 178 9.39 -18.82 3.81
CA TYR A 178 8.70 -17.57 4.05
C TYR A 178 7.29 -17.86 4.57
N ILE A 179 6.92 -17.25 5.69
CA ILE A 179 5.57 -17.33 6.23
C ILE A 179 4.86 -16.04 5.82
N GLY A 180 3.87 -16.14 4.95
CA GLY A 180 3.08 -15.02 4.45
C GLY A 180 1.72 -14.93 5.12
N ARG A 181 1.30 -13.71 5.45
CA ARG A 181 -0.05 -13.38 5.94
C ARG A 181 -1.06 -13.40 4.81
N THR A 182 -2.35 -13.24 5.13
CA THR A 182 -3.36 -12.96 4.11
C THR A 182 -2.96 -11.76 3.23
N PRO A 183 -3.24 -11.79 1.91
CA PRO A 183 -2.88 -10.72 0.99
C PRO A 183 -3.41 -9.34 1.39
N VAL A 184 -2.67 -8.32 0.98
CA VAL A 184 -3.03 -6.89 1.10
C VAL A 184 -3.03 -6.28 -0.29
N SER A 185 -4.03 -5.44 -0.55
CA SER A 185 -4.14 -4.71 -1.81
C SER A 185 -4.21 -3.21 -1.59
N TYR A 186 -3.52 -2.46 -2.44
CA TYR A 186 -3.69 -1.02 -2.58
C TYR A 186 -4.33 -0.74 -3.93
N CYS A 187 -5.49 -0.11 -3.92
CA CYS A 187 -6.28 0.17 -5.10
C CYS A 187 -6.46 1.67 -5.30
N VAL A 188 -6.07 2.17 -6.46
CA VAL A 188 -6.54 3.46 -6.95
C VAL A 188 -7.93 3.26 -7.52
N GLU A 189 -8.92 3.98 -6.99
CA GLU A 189 -10.32 3.98 -7.38
C GLU A 189 -10.74 5.42 -7.68
N GLY A 190 -10.79 5.78 -8.96
CA GLY A 190 -10.95 7.16 -9.40
C GLY A 190 -9.83 8.04 -8.86
N GLU A 191 -10.19 9.00 -8.01
CA GLU A 191 -9.27 9.97 -7.41
C GLU A 191 -8.78 9.57 -6.01
N ALA A 192 -9.13 8.39 -5.52
CA ALA A 192 -8.76 7.94 -4.19
C ALA A 192 -7.90 6.68 -4.25
N ILE A 193 -7.08 6.48 -3.22
CA ILE A 193 -6.34 5.25 -3.00
C ILE A 193 -6.77 4.61 -1.68
N TYR A 194 -7.17 3.34 -1.76
CA TYR A 194 -7.64 2.54 -0.64
C TYR A 194 -6.69 1.39 -0.36
N ARG A 195 -6.56 1.05 0.93
CA ARG A 195 -5.89 -0.16 1.41
C ARG A 195 -6.94 -1.19 1.82
N TYR A 196 -6.84 -2.39 1.27
CA TYR A 196 -7.68 -3.55 1.57
C TYR A 196 -6.86 -4.65 2.23
N ALA A 197 -7.43 -5.29 3.25
CA ALA A 197 -6.83 -6.42 3.96
C ALA A 197 -7.93 -7.36 4.46
N ASN A 198 -7.54 -8.54 4.94
CA ASN A 198 -8.44 -9.55 5.53
C ASN A 198 -9.57 -10.03 4.60
N TYR A 199 -9.35 -9.99 3.28
CA TYR A 199 -10.26 -10.55 2.27
C TYR A 199 -9.90 -12.00 1.88
N GLY A 200 -8.91 -12.60 2.55
CA GLY A 200 -8.49 -13.98 2.33
C GLY A 200 -7.68 -14.18 1.04
N TRP A 201 -7.54 -15.44 0.65
CA TRP A 201 -6.74 -15.86 -0.50
C TRP A 201 -7.61 -16.07 -1.73
N SER A 202 -7.22 -15.49 -2.86
CA SER A 202 -7.90 -15.70 -4.15
C SER A 202 -6.90 -15.89 -5.28
N GLN A 203 -7.14 -16.87 -6.15
CA GLN A 203 -6.31 -17.12 -7.33
C GLN A 203 -6.39 -15.95 -8.33
N GLN A 204 -7.59 -15.44 -8.57
CA GLN A 204 -7.79 -14.23 -9.36
C GLN A 204 -7.73 -13.02 -8.42
N GLN A 205 -6.92 -12.02 -8.74
CA GLN A 205 -6.85 -10.80 -7.94
C GLN A 205 -8.24 -10.17 -7.92
N PRO A 206 -8.86 -9.99 -6.74
CA PRO A 206 -10.13 -9.31 -6.66
C PRO A 206 -10.00 -7.87 -7.17
N THR A 207 -11.11 -7.28 -7.56
CA THR A 207 -11.20 -5.84 -7.83
C THR A 207 -12.27 -5.22 -6.92
N PRO A 208 -12.13 -3.94 -6.56
CA PRO A 208 -13.16 -3.22 -5.85
C PRO A 208 -14.48 -3.22 -6.62
N SER A 209 -15.56 -3.61 -5.95
CA SER A 209 -16.93 -3.46 -6.42
C SER A 209 -17.76 -2.84 -5.31
N ASN A 210 -18.36 -1.67 -5.58
CA ASN A 210 -19.11 -0.89 -4.58
C ASN A 210 -18.28 -0.61 -3.30
N GLY A 211 -17.00 -0.26 -3.45
CA GLY A 211 -16.08 0.03 -2.34
C GLY A 211 -15.65 -1.18 -1.51
N ARG A 212 -15.98 -2.41 -1.95
CA ARG A 212 -15.57 -3.67 -1.31
C ARG A 212 -14.60 -4.43 -2.19
N PHE A 213 -13.55 -4.98 -1.60
CA PHE A 213 -12.55 -5.81 -2.27
C PHE A 213 -12.57 -7.21 -1.67
N GLY A 214 -13.00 -8.22 -2.44
CA GLY A 214 -13.13 -9.59 -1.93
C GLY A 214 -13.99 -9.70 -0.67
N GLY A 215 -15.01 -8.84 -0.52
CA GLY A 215 -15.88 -8.78 0.66
C GLY A 215 -15.37 -7.90 1.81
N ALA A 216 -14.13 -7.41 1.77
CA ALA A 216 -13.57 -6.49 2.77
C ALA A 216 -13.79 -5.02 2.40
N SER A 217 -13.95 -4.16 3.42
CA SER A 217 -14.03 -2.71 3.25
C SER A 217 -12.65 -2.06 3.15
N GLY A 218 -12.52 -1.06 2.28
CA GLY A 218 -11.27 -0.33 2.08
C GLY A 218 -11.06 0.74 3.13
N THR A 219 -9.82 0.96 3.52
CA THR A 219 -9.40 2.13 4.32
C THR A 219 -8.85 3.19 3.38
N LEU A 220 -9.41 4.41 3.42
CA LEU A 220 -8.93 5.53 2.61
C LEU A 220 -7.51 5.91 3.06
N MET A 221 -6.56 5.86 2.15
CA MET A 221 -5.16 6.23 2.39
C MET A 221 -4.85 7.64 1.87
N GLY A 222 -5.52 8.05 0.79
CA GLY A 222 -5.42 9.40 0.24
C GLY A 222 -6.41 9.65 -0.88
N SER A 223 -6.59 10.93 -1.22
CA SER A 223 -7.47 11.45 -2.27
C SER A 223 -6.74 12.44 -3.19
N GLY A 224 -7.38 12.81 -4.31
CA GLY A 224 -6.83 13.74 -5.30
C GLY A 224 -5.86 13.08 -6.29
N LEU A 225 -5.92 11.76 -6.48
CA LEU A 225 -5.14 11.07 -7.51
C LEU A 225 -5.69 11.37 -8.91
N VAL A 226 -4.80 11.51 -9.89
CA VAL A 226 -5.20 11.79 -11.29
C VAL A 226 -4.63 10.79 -12.30
N ASN A 227 -3.90 9.76 -11.82
CA ASN A 227 -3.31 8.71 -12.67
C ASN A 227 -4.27 8.15 -13.71
N LEU A 228 -5.38 7.59 -13.24
CA LEU A 228 -6.33 6.87 -14.08
C LEU A 228 -7.12 7.81 -15.00
N ALA A 229 -7.43 9.02 -14.54
CA ALA A 229 -8.02 10.07 -15.36
C ALA A 229 -7.10 10.48 -16.53
N ASN A 230 -5.78 10.41 -16.33
CA ASN A 230 -4.76 10.68 -17.35
C ASN A 230 -4.41 9.43 -18.19
N GLY A 231 -5.08 8.29 -17.99
CA GLY A 231 -4.74 7.04 -18.67
C GLY A 231 -3.37 6.48 -18.29
N ALA A 232 -2.81 6.90 -17.15
CA ALA A 232 -1.50 6.49 -16.66
C ALA A 232 -1.64 5.43 -15.55
N ALA A 233 -0.78 4.41 -15.58
CA ALA A 233 -0.73 3.42 -14.51
C ALA A 233 -0.18 4.03 -13.21
N ALA A 234 -0.82 3.70 -12.10
CA ALA A 234 -0.33 4.01 -10.75
C ALA A 234 0.72 2.99 -10.29
N PHE A 235 0.58 1.74 -10.73
CA PHE A 235 1.46 0.64 -10.35
C PHE A 235 1.91 -0.15 -11.57
N GLN A 236 3.16 -0.58 -11.55
CA GLN A 236 3.71 -1.55 -12.48
C GLN A 236 4.54 -2.56 -11.70
N VAL A 237 4.34 -3.84 -12.02
CA VAL A 237 5.10 -4.94 -11.42
C VAL A 237 5.85 -5.62 -12.54
N ASP A 238 7.16 -5.71 -12.42
CA ASP A 238 7.98 -6.40 -13.41
C ASP A 238 7.84 -7.92 -13.23
N GLU A 239 7.78 -8.65 -14.34
CA GLU A 239 7.65 -10.10 -14.28
C GLU A 239 8.84 -10.76 -13.59
N THR A 240 8.55 -11.66 -12.65
CA THR A 240 9.55 -12.25 -11.77
C THR A 240 10.31 -13.35 -12.51
N THR A 241 11.51 -13.06 -13.00
CA THR A 241 12.43 -14.08 -13.53
C THR A 241 13.41 -14.53 -12.44
N LEU A 242 14.07 -15.68 -12.64
CA LEU A 242 15.12 -16.18 -11.72
C LEU A 242 16.32 -15.23 -11.61
N MET A 243 16.47 -14.26 -12.53
CA MET A 243 17.59 -13.32 -12.61
C MET A 243 17.20 -11.84 -12.41
N GLN A 244 15.91 -11.48 -12.48
CA GLN A 244 15.45 -10.11 -12.22
C GLN A 244 14.85 -9.99 -10.82
N ASN A 245 15.23 -8.92 -10.16
CA ASN A 245 14.73 -8.54 -8.84
C ASN A 245 13.21 -8.36 -8.88
N ASN A 246 12.52 -8.75 -7.81
CA ASN A 246 11.11 -8.44 -7.62
C ASN A 246 10.99 -6.92 -7.40
N ILE A 247 10.69 -6.16 -8.46
CA ILE A 247 10.57 -4.70 -8.43
C ILE A 247 9.12 -4.31 -8.63
N VAL A 248 8.66 -3.38 -7.80
CA VAL A 248 7.37 -2.71 -7.96
C VAL A 248 7.62 -1.23 -8.16
N HIS A 249 7.15 -0.70 -9.29
CA HIS A 249 7.21 0.71 -9.61
C HIS A 249 5.91 1.39 -9.16
N LEU A 250 6.06 2.44 -8.38
CA LEU A 250 4.98 3.27 -7.88
C LEU A 250 5.03 4.62 -8.59
N PHE A 251 4.00 4.94 -9.36
CA PHE A 251 3.85 6.21 -10.07
C PHE A 251 2.59 6.90 -9.55
N LEU A 252 2.68 7.75 -8.54
CA LEU A 252 1.50 8.43 -7.99
C LEU A 252 1.47 9.89 -8.40
N GLN A 253 0.36 10.30 -9.01
CA GLN A 253 0.08 11.67 -9.46
C GLN A 253 -1.05 12.23 -8.62
N PHE A 254 -0.78 13.28 -7.85
CA PHE A 254 -1.78 13.99 -7.07
C PHE A 254 -2.03 15.38 -7.64
N ASN A 255 -3.28 15.81 -7.63
CA ASN A 255 -3.66 17.18 -7.95
C ASN A 255 -3.71 18.02 -6.68
N SER A 256 -3.03 19.16 -6.70
CA SER A 256 -3.14 20.22 -5.70
C SER A 256 -4.14 21.27 -6.16
N ILE A 257 -4.45 22.24 -5.28
CA ILE A 257 -5.16 23.46 -5.69
C ILE A 257 -4.39 24.16 -6.82
N ASP A 258 -5.12 24.86 -7.70
CA ASP A 258 -4.61 25.55 -8.90
C ASP A 258 -4.07 24.63 -10.01
N ASN A 259 -4.50 23.35 -10.03
CA ASN A 259 -4.17 22.38 -11.08
C ASN A 259 -2.67 22.05 -11.14
N GLU A 260 -1.94 22.27 -10.04
CA GLU A 260 -0.55 21.86 -9.88
C GLU A 260 -0.50 20.36 -9.61
N GLN A 261 0.22 19.62 -10.45
CA GLN A 261 0.38 18.18 -10.33
C GLN A 261 1.67 17.83 -9.57
N LEU A 262 1.52 17.05 -8.50
CA LEU A 262 2.63 16.44 -7.77
C LEU A 262 2.84 15.02 -8.28
N PHE A 263 3.99 14.77 -8.91
CA PHE A 263 4.38 13.45 -9.40
C PHE A 263 5.40 12.80 -8.47
N PHE A 264 5.11 11.57 -8.07
CA PHE A 264 6.00 10.73 -7.29
C PHE A 264 6.30 9.45 -8.04
N SER A 265 7.59 9.14 -8.15
CA SER A 265 8.10 7.89 -8.72
C SER A 265 8.99 7.21 -7.69
N GLN A 266 8.67 5.97 -7.34
CA GLN A 266 9.49 5.16 -6.45
C GLN A 266 9.58 3.72 -6.93
N GLU A 267 10.81 3.21 -7.00
CA GLU A 267 11.08 1.80 -7.21
C GLU A 267 11.23 1.09 -5.87
N VAL A 268 10.47 0.02 -5.67
CA VAL A 268 10.50 -0.77 -4.45
C VAL A 268 11.06 -2.15 -4.76
N HIS A 269 12.26 -2.42 -4.25
CA HIS A 269 12.87 -3.73 -4.33
C HIS A 269 12.36 -4.62 -3.20
N ILE A 270 11.78 -5.76 -3.57
CA ILE A 270 11.42 -6.83 -2.63
C ILE A 270 12.61 -7.79 -2.59
N PRO A 271 13.30 -7.93 -1.45
CA PRO A 271 14.50 -8.73 -1.36
C PRO A 271 14.17 -10.20 -1.67
N ASN A 272 14.64 -10.68 -2.81
CA ASN A 272 14.59 -12.07 -3.17
C ASN A 272 15.93 -12.71 -2.82
N ALA A 273 15.93 -13.64 -1.88
CA ALA A 273 17.03 -14.60 -1.83
C ALA A 273 16.41 -16.01 -1.78
N PRO A 274 16.52 -16.77 -2.89
CA PRO A 274 15.97 -18.12 -3.00
C PRO A 274 16.74 -19.15 -2.18
#